data_AF-A0A1F3LPK8-F1
#
_entry.id   AF-A0A1F3LPK8-F1
#
_cell.length_a   1.000
_cell.length_b   1.000
_cell.length_c   1.000
_cell.angle_alpha   90.00
_cell.angle_beta   90.00
_cell.angle_gamma   90.00
#
_symmetry.space_group_name_H-M   'P 1'
#
loop_
_entity.id
_entity.type
_entity.pdbx_description
1 polymer ?
#
loop_
_entity_poly.entity_id
_entity_poly.type
_entity_poly.pdbx_seq_one_letter_code
_entity_poly.pdbx_strand_id
1 'polypeptide(L)'
;MRLKLLLIIFTAFLSNVYSQELLPLPVRDIKFEDLVFSHGENLRYIINYQWGSINTDVGEAILTLEYNENTEEPFFHARAAGRTFKFYDVLFKVRDFYETKFSARNLRPFYFHRDIREKRYKMKNTMTFLPNYQIRANVERLDEPPRDTLLNGKIYTFDLLSLFYFARNNDFVNDKVGQERPVSFVIDGEIFDLYYRYLGKENKKIQGLGHYKTIKFAARLVAGEVFSGKDELVFWVSDDKNKIPLLFETPIIVGRVMGRLAGFSNIKYPLSSKIK
;
A
#
# COMPACT_ATOMS: atom_id res chain seq x y z
N MET A 1 47.54 33.54 -39.64
CA MET A 1 46.54 32.79 -40.44
C MET A 1 46.71 31.30 -40.13
N ARG A 2 45.68 30.65 -39.56
CA ARG A 2 45.53 29.19 -39.27
C ARG A 2 46.42 28.64 -38.14
N LEU A 3 45.91 28.44 -36.91
CA LEU A 3 44.98 27.41 -36.37
C LEU A 3 45.64 26.03 -36.13
N LYS A 4 45.54 25.56 -34.87
CA LYS A 4 45.73 24.20 -34.28
C LYS A 4 46.92 24.16 -33.29
N LEU A 5 46.84 23.66 -32.06
CA LEU A 5 45.81 22.96 -31.28
C LEU A 5 46.26 23.10 -29.81
N LEU A 6 45.51 23.78 -28.94
CA LEU A 6 45.82 23.84 -27.51
C LEU A 6 45.25 22.58 -26.86
N LEU A 7 46.13 21.73 -26.34
CA LEU A 7 45.80 20.59 -25.51
C LEU A 7 45.31 21.11 -24.14
N ILE A 8 44.00 21.35 -24.01
CA ILE A 8 43.40 21.63 -22.71
C ILE A 8 43.36 20.31 -21.94
N ILE A 9 44.19 20.24 -20.90
CA ILE A 9 44.07 19.28 -19.81
C ILE A 9 42.71 19.54 -19.16
N PHE A 10 41.68 18.86 -19.65
CA PHE A 10 40.40 18.77 -18.96
C PHE A 10 40.60 17.72 -17.89
N THR A 11 41.11 18.14 -16.72
CA THR A 11 41.00 17.36 -15.49
C THR A 11 39.52 17.06 -15.31
N ALA A 12 39.16 15.83 -15.61
CA ALA A 12 37.87 15.25 -15.30
C ALA A 12 37.69 15.35 -13.79
N PHE A 13 37.00 16.41 -13.34
CA PHE A 13 36.12 16.28 -12.19
C PHE A 13 35.05 15.27 -12.61
N LEU A 14 35.40 13.99 -12.49
CA LEU A 14 34.45 12.92 -12.31
C LEU A 14 33.71 13.30 -11.02
N SER A 15 32.61 14.03 -11.18
CA SER A 15 31.52 13.91 -10.25
C SER A 15 31.18 12.43 -10.25
N ASN A 16 31.71 11.71 -9.26
CA ASN A 16 31.10 10.49 -8.76
C ASN A 16 29.67 10.89 -8.37
N VAL A 17 28.78 10.93 -9.36
CA VAL A 17 27.36 10.75 -9.14
C VAL A 17 27.28 9.32 -8.67
N TYR A 18 27.53 9.12 -7.38
CA TYR A 18 27.04 7.96 -6.66
C TYR A 18 25.55 7.93 -6.99
N SER A 19 25.16 7.05 -7.89
CA SER A 19 23.77 6.62 -7.99
C SER A 19 23.48 6.03 -6.63
N GLN A 20 22.93 6.85 -5.73
CA GLN A 20 22.59 6.42 -4.38
C GLN A 20 21.51 5.35 -4.57
N GLU A 21 21.88 4.08 -4.40
CA GLU A 21 20.93 2.97 -4.50
C GLU A 21 19.75 3.30 -3.59
N LEU A 22 18.54 3.30 -4.17
CA LEU A 22 17.33 3.60 -3.41
C LEU A 22 17.10 2.46 -2.43
N LEU A 23 17.43 2.70 -1.15
CA LEU A 23 17.31 1.69 -0.12
C LEU A 23 15.83 1.38 0.16
N PRO A 24 15.44 0.10 0.17
CA PRO A 24 14.08 -0.31 0.53
C PRO A 24 13.77 0.05 1.99
N LEU A 25 12.49 0.03 2.34
CA LEU A 25 12.08 0.13 3.74
C LEU A 25 12.73 -1.00 4.56
N PRO A 26 13.36 -0.68 5.71
CA PRO A 26 14.06 -1.68 6.50
C PRO A 26 13.08 -2.65 7.13
N VAL A 27 13.24 -3.94 6.85
CA VAL A 27 12.56 -5.01 7.58
C VAL A 27 13.39 -5.33 8.81
N ARG A 28 12.80 -5.12 9.98
CA ARG A 28 13.46 -5.30 11.27
C ARG A 28 12.50 -5.91 12.27
N ASP A 29 13.06 -6.47 13.33
CA ASP A 29 12.26 -6.87 14.48
C ASP A 29 11.74 -5.61 15.19
N ILE A 30 10.48 -5.65 15.60
CA ILE A 30 9.75 -4.59 16.28
C ILE A 30 9.22 -5.18 17.57
N LYS A 31 9.42 -4.46 18.68
CA LYS A 31 8.83 -4.88 19.95
C LYS A 31 7.32 -4.72 19.89
N PHE A 32 6.59 -5.64 20.51
CA PHE A 32 5.13 -5.64 20.45
C PHE A 32 4.51 -4.33 20.99
N GLU A 33 5.09 -3.76 22.06
CA GLU A 33 4.68 -2.48 22.62
C GLU A 33 4.90 -1.28 21.68
N ASP A 34 5.84 -1.38 20.73
CA ASP A 34 6.18 -0.31 19.78
C ASP A 34 5.30 -0.31 18.51
N LEU A 35 4.51 -1.37 18.29
CA LEU A 35 3.61 -1.45 17.14
C LEU A 35 2.60 -0.29 17.13
N VAL A 36 2.21 0.20 15.96
CA VAL A 36 1.28 1.35 15.84
C VAL A 36 -0.21 0.97 15.82
N PHE A 37 -0.52 -0.31 15.99
CA PHE A 37 -1.84 -0.89 15.98
C PHE A 37 -1.92 -2.01 17.02
N SER A 38 -3.12 -2.51 17.29
CA SER A 38 -3.38 -3.54 18.29
C SER A 38 -4.48 -4.49 17.86
N HIS A 39 -4.63 -5.59 18.62
CA HIS A 39 -5.77 -6.50 18.49
C HIS A 39 -7.10 -5.75 18.45
N GLY A 40 -7.99 -6.17 17.56
CA GLY A 40 -9.36 -5.66 17.44
C GLY A 40 -9.49 -4.38 16.62
N GLU A 41 -8.39 -3.83 16.09
CA GLU A 41 -8.43 -2.63 15.25
C GLU A 41 -9.41 -2.82 14.09
N ASN A 42 -10.33 -1.88 13.93
CA ASN A 42 -11.31 -1.85 12.86
C ASN A 42 -11.27 -0.49 12.16
N LEU A 43 -11.08 -0.49 10.84
CA LEU A 43 -11.05 0.71 10.02
C LEU A 43 -12.08 0.59 8.90
N ARG A 44 -13.00 1.56 8.81
CA ARG A 44 -14.01 1.63 7.77
C ARG A 44 -13.75 2.80 6.85
N TYR A 45 -13.64 2.51 5.56
CA TYR A 45 -13.46 3.47 4.49
C TYR A 45 -14.70 3.57 3.61
N ILE A 46 -15.00 4.77 3.14
CA ILE A 46 -15.96 5.00 2.06
C ILE A 46 -15.20 5.21 0.77
N ILE A 47 -15.62 4.50 -0.27
CA ILE A 47 -15.08 4.61 -1.62
C ILE A 47 -15.99 5.53 -2.43
N ASN A 48 -15.39 6.56 -3.00
CA ASN A 48 -16.02 7.59 -3.79
C ASN A 48 -15.46 7.53 -5.23
N TYR A 49 -16.35 7.72 -6.19
CA TYR A 49 -16.02 7.82 -7.60
C TYR A 49 -16.34 9.24 -8.11
N GLN A 50 -15.36 9.84 -8.78
CA GLN A 50 -15.48 11.17 -9.36
C GLN A 50 -15.18 11.14 -10.87
N TRP A 51 -16.13 11.61 -11.68
CA TRP A 51 -15.98 11.76 -13.12
C TRP A 51 -16.82 12.93 -13.65
N GLY A 52 -16.15 13.95 -14.23
CA GLY A 52 -16.81 15.18 -14.65
C GLY A 52 -17.50 15.87 -13.47
N SER A 53 -18.82 16.08 -13.59
CA SER A 53 -19.67 16.63 -12.53
C SER A 53 -20.19 15.57 -11.54
N ILE A 54 -20.00 14.28 -11.82
CA ILE A 54 -20.40 13.19 -10.92
C ILE A 54 -19.35 13.04 -9.83
N ASN A 55 -19.79 13.10 -8.57
CA ASN A 55 -18.98 12.83 -7.39
C ASN A 55 -19.87 12.10 -6.38
N THR A 56 -19.65 10.80 -6.20
CA THR A 56 -20.57 9.97 -5.41
C THR A 56 -19.90 8.83 -4.67
N ASP A 57 -20.41 8.55 -3.47
CA ASP A 57 -19.97 7.43 -2.65
C ASP A 57 -20.58 6.13 -3.21
N VAL A 58 -19.73 5.26 -3.75
CA VAL A 58 -20.13 4.05 -4.48
C VAL A 58 -20.03 2.77 -3.66
N GLY A 59 -19.28 2.78 -2.56
CA GLY A 59 -19.05 1.60 -1.74
C GLY A 59 -18.27 1.87 -0.46
N GLU A 60 -17.85 0.78 0.17
CA GLU A 60 -17.07 0.81 1.39
C GLU A 60 -16.04 -0.33 1.44
N ALA A 61 -15.00 -0.12 2.23
CA ALA A 61 -14.05 -1.15 2.61
C ALA A 61 -13.93 -1.21 4.13
N ILE A 62 -13.97 -2.42 4.71
CA ILE A 62 -13.81 -2.63 6.15
C ILE A 62 -12.56 -3.47 6.35
N LEU A 63 -11.62 -2.97 7.15
CA LEU A 63 -10.41 -3.67 7.55
C LEU A 63 -10.52 -4.02 9.03
N THR A 64 -10.19 -5.26 9.37
CA THR A 64 -10.17 -5.76 10.75
C THR A 64 -8.85 -6.46 11.04
N LEU A 65 -8.32 -6.28 12.25
CA LEU A 65 -7.08 -6.89 12.71
C LEU A 65 -7.30 -7.74 13.96
N GLU A 66 -6.92 -9.00 13.89
CA GLU A 66 -6.86 -9.90 15.04
C GLU A 66 -5.41 -10.26 15.35
N TYR A 67 -5.10 -10.43 16.62
CA TYR A 67 -3.81 -10.92 17.09
C TYR A 67 -4.01 -12.32 17.68
N ASN A 68 -3.12 -13.24 17.31
CA ASN A 68 -3.10 -14.61 17.80
C ASN A 68 -1.74 -14.90 18.44
N GLU A 69 -1.76 -15.17 19.75
CA GLU A 69 -0.59 -15.53 20.56
C GLU A 69 -0.57 -17.00 20.98
N ASN A 70 -1.59 -17.78 20.58
CA ASN A 70 -1.73 -19.19 20.95
C ASN A 70 -0.88 -20.12 20.07
N THR A 71 0.17 -19.60 19.44
CA THR A 71 1.09 -20.31 18.54
C THR A 71 2.53 -20.03 18.95
N GLU A 72 3.46 -20.92 18.58
CA GLU A 72 4.89 -20.73 18.86
C GLU A 72 5.43 -19.42 18.28
N GLU A 73 4.92 -19.02 17.12
CA GLU A 73 5.17 -17.70 16.52
C GLU A 73 3.87 -16.88 16.50
N PRO A 74 3.72 -15.88 17.39
CA PRO A 74 2.55 -15.00 17.39
C PRO A 74 2.43 -14.21 16.09
N PHE A 75 1.19 -14.02 15.64
CA PHE A 75 0.89 -13.37 14.38
C PHE A 75 -0.36 -12.51 14.43
N PHE A 76 -0.48 -11.61 13.46
CA PHE A 76 -1.70 -10.88 13.20
C PHE A 76 -2.43 -11.49 12.01
N HIS A 77 -3.75 -11.57 12.08
CA HIS A 77 -4.64 -11.92 10.98
C HIS A 77 -5.42 -10.66 10.59
N ALA A 78 -5.04 -10.05 9.47
CA ALA A 78 -5.79 -8.94 8.90
C ALA A 78 -6.78 -9.45 7.85
N ARG A 79 -7.98 -8.87 7.85
CA ARG A 79 -9.01 -9.12 6.82
C ARG A 79 -9.51 -7.80 6.29
N ALA A 80 -9.77 -7.74 4.99
CA ALA A 80 -10.42 -6.61 4.35
C ALA A 80 -11.57 -7.08 3.47
N ALA A 81 -12.73 -6.43 3.60
CA ALA A 81 -13.89 -6.68 2.76
C ALA A 81 -14.31 -5.41 2.04
N GLY A 82 -14.30 -5.44 0.72
CA GLY A 82 -14.73 -4.36 -0.17
C GLY A 82 -16.09 -4.66 -0.77
N ARG A 83 -17.00 -3.68 -0.75
CA ARG A 83 -18.31 -3.83 -1.42
C ARG A 83 -18.85 -2.52 -1.97
N THR A 84 -19.48 -2.60 -3.13
CA THR A 84 -20.36 -1.52 -3.61
C THR A 84 -21.67 -1.48 -2.83
N PHE A 85 -22.26 -0.30 -2.72
CA PHE A 85 -23.59 -0.14 -2.15
C PHE A 85 -24.66 -0.71 -3.08
N LYS A 86 -25.77 -1.20 -2.50
CA LYS A 86 -26.84 -1.91 -3.22
C LYS A 86 -27.36 -1.14 -4.44
N PHE A 87 -27.47 0.18 -4.36
CA PHE A 87 -27.90 1.03 -5.48
C PHE A 87 -26.97 0.92 -6.70
N TYR A 88 -25.66 0.78 -6.48
CA TYR A 88 -24.65 0.69 -7.55
C TYR A 88 -24.38 -0.75 -8.03
N ASP A 89 -24.88 -1.77 -7.33
CA ASP A 89 -24.62 -3.17 -7.71
C ASP A 89 -25.09 -3.51 -9.13
N VAL A 90 -26.17 -2.88 -9.61
CA VAL A 90 -26.68 -3.07 -10.98
C VAL A 90 -25.64 -2.64 -12.02
N LEU A 91 -24.87 -1.60 -11.71
CA LEU A 91 -23.89 -1.01 -12.62
C LEU A 91 -22.46 -1.53 -12.39
N PHE A 92 -22.04 -1.80 -11.15
CA PHE A 92 -20.67 -2.19 -10.81
C PHE A 92 -20.59 -3.02 -9.51
N LYS A 93 -21.31 -4.14 -9.40
CA LYS A 93 -21.25 -4.98 -8.20
C LYS A 93 -19.84 -5.50 -7.90
N VAL A 94 -19.28 -5.08 -6.77
CA VAL A 94 -18.00 -5.56 -6.19
C VAL A 94 -18.28 -6.26 -4.87
N ARG A 95 -17.70 -7.45 -4.65
CA ARG A 95 -17.75 -8.21 -3.40
C ARG A 95 -16.42 -8.91 -3.20
N ASP A 96 -15.48 -8.15 -2.69
CA ASP A 96 -14.10 -8.56 -2.58
C ASP A 96 -13.74 -8.85 -1.14
N PHE A 97 -12.93 -9.88 -0.97
CA PHE A 97 -12.42 -10.30 0.31
C PHE A 97 -10.92 -10.54 0.19
N TYR A 98 -10.18 -10.06 1.19
CA TYR A 98 -8.75 -10.23 1.32
C TYR A 98 -8.47 -10.65 2.76
N GLU A 99 -7.48 -11.52 2.94
CA GLU A 99 -6.93 -11.82 4.24
C GLU A 99 -5.43 -12.08 4.15
N THR A 100 -4.72 -11.74 5.21
CA THR A 100 -3.29 -12.03 5.36
C THR A 100 -2.99 -12.43 6.79
N LYS A 101 -1.98 -13.26 6.96
CA LYS A 101 -1.37 -13.52 8.26
C LYS A 101 0.09 -13.15 8.21
N PHE A 102 0.53 -12.35 9.17
CA PHE A 102 1.90 -11.83 9.23
C PHE A 102 2.45 -11.86 10.66
N SER A 103 3.76 -12.10 10.76
CA SER A 103 4.48 -12.21 12.04
C SER A 103 4.31 -10.96 12.89
N ALA A 104 4.02 -11.13 14.18
CA ALA A 104 3.99 -10.00 15.11
C ALA A 104 5.38 -9.42 15.42
N ARG A 105 6.46 -10.13 15.04
CA ARG A 105 7.84 -9.74 15.29
C ARG A 105 8.38 -8.76 14.25
N ASN A 106 8.17 -9.03 12.97
CA ASN A 106 8.77 -8.27 11.86
C ASN A 106 7.76 -7.93 10.74
N LEU A 107 6.48 -8.22 10.96
CA LEU A 107 5.37 -7.92 10.04
C LEU A 107 5.44 -8.62 8.68
N ARG A 108 6.34 -9.59 8.52
CA ARG A 108 6.43 -10.36 7.27
C ARG A 108 5.23 -11.28 7.14
N PRO A 109 4.56 -11.30 5.97
CA PRO A 109 3.48 -12.24 5.73
C PRO A 109 4.04 -13.65 5.59
N PHE A 110 3.21 -14.62 5.95
CA PHE A 110 3.42 -16.04 5.65
C PHE A 110 2.24 -16.64 4.87
N TYR A 111 1.08 -15.96 4.88
CA TYR A 111 -0.12 -16.37 4.18
C TYR A 111 -0.88 -15.15 3.68
N PHE A 112 -1.41 -15.24 2.46
CA PHE A 112 -2.36 -14.29 1.92
C PHE A 112 -3.41 -15.03 1.09
N HIS A 113 -4.65 -14.58 1.16
CA HIS A 113 -5.72 -15.05 0.31
C HIS A 113 -6.62 -13.90 -0.12
N ARG A 114 -7.15 -13.98 -1.34
CA ARG A 114 -8.21 -13.09 -1.81
C ARG A 114 -9.24 -13.84 -2.65
N ASP A 115 -10.49 -13.41 -2.55
CA ASP A 115 -11.65 -13.83 -3.35
C ASP A 115 -12.33 -12.56 -3.88
N ILE A 116 -12.22 -12.36 -5.19
CA ILE A 116 -12.69 -11.17 -5.92
C ILE A 116 -13.93 -11.56 -6.70
N ARG A 117 -15.00 -10.76 -6.59
CA ARG A 117 -16.27 -10.99 -7.30
C ARG A 117 -16.84 -9.69 -7.81
N GLU A 118 -16.48 -9.37 -9.04
CA GLU A 118 -16.84 -8.13 -9.72
C GLU A 118 -17.65 -8.45 -10.98
N LYS A 119 -18.98 -8.53 -10.84
CA LYS A 119 -19.90 -9.02 -11.87
C LYS A 119 -19.49 -10.37 -12.48
N ARG A 120 -18.87 -10.34 -13.68
CA ARG A 120 -18.40 -11.51 -14.44
C ARG A 120 -16.97 -11.88 -14.08
N TYR A 121 -16.19 -10.93 -13.58
CA TYR A 121 -14.84 -11.18 -13.13
C TYR A 121 -14.88 -11.85 -11.76
N LYS A 122 -14.38 -13.09 -11.70
CA LYS A 122 -14.20 -13.81 -10.44
C LYS A 122 -12.83 -14.41 -10.41
N MET A 123 -12.17 -14.25 -9.26
CA MET A 123 -10.81 -14.71 -9.10
C MET A 123 -10.54 -15.08 -7.65
N LYS A 124 -9.77 -16.13 -7.43
CA LYS A 124 -9.11 -16.44 -6.18
C LYS A 124 -7.60 -16.42 -6.35
N ASN A 125 -6.90 -15.95 -5.33
CA ASN A 125 -5.45 -16.07 -5.26
C ASN A 125 -5.04 -16.40 -3.82
N THR A 126 -4.31 -17.49 -3.66
CA THR A 126 -3.74 -17.90 -2.39
C THR A 126 -2.23 -17.92 -2.51
N MET A 127 -1.56 -17.28 -1.56
CA MET A 127 -0.12 -17.12 -1.55
C MET A 127 0.46 -17.60 -0.22
N THR A 128 1.56 -18.35 -0.29
CA THR A 128 2.33 -18.80 0.87
C THR A 128 3.75 -18.24 0.74
N PHE A 129 4.16 -17.44 1.72
CA PHE A 129 5.51 -16.88 1.77
C PHE A 129 6.39 -17.82 2.58
N LEU A 130 7.45 -18.31 1.95
CA LEU A 130 8.35 -19.30 2.51
C LEU A 130 9.50 -18.64 3.30
N PRO A 131 10.14 -19.36 4.24
CA PRO A 131 11.26 -18.82 5.02
C PRO A 131 12.43 -18.31 4.17
N ASN A 132 12.66 -18.90 3.00
CA ASN A 132 13.69 -18.52 2.04
C ASN A 132 13.27 -17.35 1.10
N TYR A 133 12.21 -16.61 1.45
CA TYR A 133 11.64 -15.50 0.69
C TYR A 133 10.96 -15.87 -0.63
N GLN A 134 10.93 -17.14 -1.01
CA GLN A 134 10.12 -17.58 -2.14
C GLN A 134 8.63 -17.51 -1.81
N ILE A 135 7.80 -17.34 -2.82
CA ILE A 135 6.36 -17.19 -2.67
C ILE A 135 5.69 -18.17 -3.61
N ARG A 136 4.95 -19.14 -3.06
CA ARG A 136 4.08 -20.00 -3.85
C ARG A 136 2.75 -19.29 -4.05
N ALA A 137 2.33 -19.08 -5.29
CA ALA A 137 1.08 -18.41 -5.62
C ALA A 137 0.20 -19.33 -6.47
N ASN A 138 -1.01 -19.60 -5.98
CA ASN A 138 -2.04 -20.32 -6.70
C ASN A 138 -3.13 -19.33 -7.10
N VAL A 139 -3.32 -19.15 -8.41
CA VAL A 139 -4.24 -18.18 -9.00
C VAL A 139 -5.30 -18.91 -9.81
N GLU A 140 -6.57 -18.72 -9.45
CA GLU A 140 -7.73 -19.28 -10.14
C GLU A 140 -8.59 -18.13 -10.67
N ARG A 141 -8.80 -18.06 -11.97
CA ARG A 141 -9.72 -17.11 -12.62
C ARG A 141 -10.83 -17.89 -13.30
N LEU A 142 -12.05 -17.35 -13.30
CA LEU A 142 -13.23 -18.07 -13.81
C LEU A 142 -13.06 -18.60 -15.24
N ASP A 143 -12.38 -17.83 -16.09
CA ASP A 143 -12.26 -18.09 -17.53
C ASP A 143 -10.82 -18.46 -17.95
N GLU A 144 -9.95 -18.81 -17.00
CA GLU A 144 -8.56 -19.20 -17.28
C GLU A 144 -8.15 -20.48 -16.51
N PRO A 145 -7.22 -21.30 -17.05
CA PRO A 145 -6.64 -22.39 -16.28
C PRO A 145 -5.97 -21.88 -14.99
N PRO A 146 -6.08 -22.63 -13.88
CA PRO A 146 -5.35 -22.31 -12.65
C PRO A 146 -3.84 -22.22 -12.91
N ARG A 147 -3.18 -21.25 -12.30
CA ARG A 147 -1.74 -21.07 -12.36
C ARG A 147 -1.13 -21.33 -10.98
N ASP A 148 -0.15 -22.20 -10.92
CA ASP A 148 0.72 -22.39 -9.75
C ASP A 148 2.11 -21.88 -10.11
N THR A 149 2.59 -20.90 -9.34
CA THR A 149 3.86 -20.23 -9.62
C THR A 149 4.71 -20.18 -8.36
N LEU A 150 6.02 -20.32 -8.55
CA LEU A 150 7.00 -20.10 -7.50
C LEU A 150 7.80 -18.83 -7.85
N LEU A 151 7.60 -17.79 -7.06
CA LEU A 151 8.19 -16.48 -7.27
C LEU A 151 9.38 -16.28 -6.34
N ASN A 152 10.41 -15.60 -6.83
CA ASN A 152 11.57 -15.23 -6.03
C ASN A 152 11.32 -13.86 -5.38
N GLY A 153 10.67 -13.89 -4.21
CA GLY A 153 10.49 -12.71 -3.37
C GLY A 153 11.79 -12.25 -2.71
N LYS A 154 11.70 -11.10 -2.05
CA LYS A 154 12.77 -10.51 -1.25
C LYS A 154 12.31 -10.43 0.21
N ILE A 155 13.24 -10.12 1.12
CA ILE A 155 12.90 -9.89 2.54
C ILE A 155 11.79 -8.85 2.74
N TYR A 156 11.71 -7.89 1.83
CA TYR A 156 10.76 -6.77 1.83
C TYR A 156 9.63 -6.93 0.77
N THR A 157 9.35 -8.16 0.31
CA THR A 157 8.17 -8.44 -0.53
C THR A 157 6.97 -8.79 0.34
N PHE A 158 5.92 -7.98 0.25
CA PHE A 158 4.69 -8.09 1.06
C PHE A 158 3.46 -8.41 0.19
N ASP A 159 2.35 -8.79 0.81
CA ASP A 159 1.03 -8.67 0.15
C ASP A 159 0.42 -7.29 0.43
N LEU A 160 -0.70 -6.94 -0.23
CA LEU A 160 -1.33 -5.61 -0.08
C LEU A 160 -1.69 -5.25 1.38
N LEU A 161 -2.21 -6.20 2.15
CA LEU A 161 -2.66 -5.95 3.52
C LEU A 161 -1.48 -5.93 4.50
N SER A 162 -0.54 -6.88 4.39
CA SER A 162 0.66 -6.86 5.23
C SER A 162 1.52 -5.64 4.92
N LEU A 163 1.57 -5.18 3.67
CA LEU A 163 2.23 -3.94 3.30
C LEU A 163 1.57 -2.73 3.96
N PHE A 164 0.23 -2.66 4.00
CA PHE A 164 -0.48 -1.59 4.70
C PHE A 164 -0.05 -1.49 6.16
N TYR A 165 0.01 -2.61 6.89
CA TYR A 165 0.43 -2.63 8.29
C TYR A 165 1.94 -2.39 8.49
N PHE A 166 2.77 -2.93 7.60
CA PHE A 166 4.21 -2.70 7.61
C PHE A 166 4.54 -1.22 7.39
N ALA A 167 3.93 -0.58 6.39
CA ALA A 167 4.14 0.83 6.08
C ALA A 167 3.82 1.73 7.29
N ARG A 168 2.74 1.43 8.02
CA ARG A 168 2.36 2.20 9.23
C ARG A 168 3.42 2.14 10.34
N ASN A 169 4.24 1.10 10.42
CA ASN A 169 5.30 1.01 11.44
C ASN A 169 6.63 1.66 11.03
N ASN A 170 6.74 2.14 9.80
CA ASN A 170 7.94 2.83 9.34
C ASN A 170 7.90 4.32 9.73
N ASP A 171 9.08 4.90 9.92
CA ASP A 171 9.22 6.33 10.16
C ASP A 171 9.59 7.02 8.86
N PHE A 172 8.76 7.98 8.46
CA PHE A 172 8.90 8.74 7.24
C PHE A 172 9.38 10.18 7.52
N VAL A 173 9.52 10.57 8.80
CA VAL A 173 9.82 11.95 9.20
C VAL A 173 11.22 12.39 8.74
N ASN A 174 12.13 11.43 8.56
CA ASN A 174 13.50 11.69 8.11
C ASN A 174 13.69 11.59 6.59
N ASP A 175 12.64 11.24 5.83
CA ASP A 175 12.73 11.19 4.39
C ASP A 175 12.81 12.60 3.80
N LYS A 176 13.71 12.82 2.85
CA LYS A 176 13.74 14.07 2.10
C LYS A 176 12.49 14.13 1.23
N VAL A 177 11.84 15.28 1.18
CA VAL A 177 10.69 15.48 0.28
C VAL A 177 11.10 15.13 -1.15
N GLY A 178 10.29 14.30 -1.82
CA GLY A 178 10.55 13.82 -3.17
C GLY A 178 11.52 12.64 -3.29
N GLN A 179 12.17 12.20 -2.20
CA GLN A 179 13.00 11.01 -2.21
C GLN A 179 12.13 9.77 -2.47
N GLU A 180 12.45 9.04 -3.53
CA GLU A 180 11.78 7.77 -3.84
C GLU A 180 12.40 6.62 -3.04
N ARG A 181 11.56 5.68 -2.61
CA ARG A 181 11.99 4.44 -1.97
C ARG A 181 11.18 3.27 -2.52
N PRO A 182 11.83 2.16 -2.89
CA PRO A 182 11.14 1.00 -3.40
C PRO A 182 10.48 0.22 -2.27
N VAL A 183 9.31 -0.33 -2.58
CA VAL A 183 8.57 -1.29 -1.78
C VAL A 183 8.15 -2.40 -2.73
N SER A 184 8.43 -3.64 -2.37
CA SER A 184 8.06 -4.80 -3.18
C SER A 184 6.76 -5.38 -2.66
N PHE A 185 5.83 -5.69 -3.56
CA PHE A 185 4.63 -6.42 -3.22
C PHE A 185 4.29 -7.45 -4.27
N VAL A 186 3.53 -8.45 -3.88
CA VAL A 186 3.10 -9.53 -4.74
C VAL A 186 1.58 -9.56 -4.83
N ILE A 187 1.09 -9.77 -6.04
CA ILE A 187 -0.33 -9.84 -6.35
C ILE A 187 -0.49 -10.64 -7.65
N ASP A 188 -1.60 -11.35 -7.83
CA ASP A 188 -1.87 -12.07 -9.11
C ASP A 188 -0.81 -13.10 -9.57
N GLY A 189 0.08 -13.55 -8.67
CA GLY A 189 1.20 -14.40 -9.06
C GLY A 189 2.36 -13.65 -9.70
N GLU A 190 2.44 -12.33 -9.51
CA GLU A 190 3.48 -11.45 -10.03
C GLU A 190 4.01 -10.53 -8.93
N ILE A 191 5.32 -10.27 -8.94
CA ILE A 191 5.98 -9.33 -8.01
C ILE A 191 6.12 -7.99 -8.70
N PHE A 192 5.67 -6.94 -8.03
CA PHE A 192 5.78 -5.56 -8.46
C PHE A 192 6.61 -4.76 -7.47
N ASP A 193 7.37 -3.80 -7.99
CA ASP A 193 7.98 -2.76 -7.18
C ASP A 193 7.16 -1.46 -7.31
N LEU A 194 6.83 -0.88 -6.16
CA LEU A 194 6.16 0.40 -5.98
C LEU A 194 7.19 1.40 -5.47
N TYR A 195 7.27 2.57 -6.07
CA TYR A 195 8.13 3.65 -5.61
C TYR A 195 7.25 4.67 -4.90
N TYR A 196 7.40 4.78 -3.59
CA TYR A 196 6.72 5.81 -2.82
C TYR A 196 7.66 6.98 -2.53
N ARG A 197 7.07 8.16 -2.34
CA ARG A 197 7.80 9.38 -1.98
C ARG A 197 7.02 10.20 -0.96
N TYR A 198 7.75 10.74 -0.01
CA TYR A 198 7.23 11.70 0.95
C TYR A 198 7.03 13.07 0.27
N LEU A 199 5.84 13.66 0.44
CA LEU A 199 5.44 14.92 -0.19
C LEU A 199 5.32 16.09 0.79
N GLY A 200 5.64 15.91 2.07
CA GLY A 200 5.49 16.94 3.09
C GLY A 200 4.31 16.71 4.03
N LYS A 201 4.15 17.62 4.99
CA LYS A 201 3.02 17.66 5.92
C LYS A 201 2.04 18.74 5.48
N GLU A 202 0.73 18.45 5.56
CA GLU A 202 -0.32 19.44 5.32
C GLU A 202 -1.54 19.19 6.21
N ASN A 203 -2.35 20.23 6.43
CA ASN A 203 -3.65 20.08 7.06
C ASN A 203 -4.68 19.66 6.00
N LYS A 204 -5.36 18.53 6.20
CA LYS A 204 -6.31 17.98 5.24
C LYS A 204 -7.70 17.86 5.85
N LYS A 205 -8.72 18.33 5.12
CA LYS A 205 -10.12 18.08 5.45
C LYS A 205 -10.50 16.67 4.99
N ILE A 206 -10.99 15.87 5.92
CA ILE A 206 -11.55 14.53 5.68
C ILE A 206 -13.06 14.63 5.83
N GLN A 207 -13.78 14.42 4.73
CA GLN A 207 -15.24 14.56 4.69
C GLN A 207 -15.90 13.65 5.74
N GLY A 208 -16.74 14.25 6.59
CA GLY A 208 -17.41 13.56 7.70
C GLY A 208 -16.58 13.42 8.99
N LEU A 209 -15.26 13.64 8.96
CA LEU A 209 -14.38 13.47 10.13
C LEU A 209 -13.71 14.76 10.63
N GLY A 210 -13.63 15.81 9.82
CA GLY A 210 -13.05 17.11 10.19
C GLY A 210 -11.68 17.38 9.56
N HIS A 211 -10.87 18.26 10.16
CA HIS A 211 -9.52 18.57 9.71
C HIS A 211 -8.47 17.82 10.51
N TYR A 212 -7.43 17.35 9.84
CA TYR A 212 -6.33 16.59 10.45
C TYR A 212 -4.99 17.12 9.97
N LYS A 213 -3.98 17.09 10.86
CA LYS A 213 -2.58 17.15 10.45
C LYS A 213 -2.24 15.85 9.75
N THR A 214 -1.67 15.93 8.55
CA THR A 214 -1.39 14.75 7.74
C THR A 214 0.01 14.76 7.17
N ILE A 215 0.52 13.56 6.92
CA ILE A 215 1.74 13.28 6.18
C ILE A 215 1.31 12.80 4.81
N LYS A 216 1.72 13.49 3.75
CA LYS A 216 1.31 13.21 2.38
C LYS A 216 2.36 12.39 1.66
N PHE A 217 1.91 11.43 0.88
CA PHE A 217 2.75 10.58 0.06
C PHE A 217 2.16 10.43 -1.34
N ALA A 218 3.04 10.13 -2.30
CA ALA A 218 2.65 9.58 -3.59
C ALA A 218 3.34 8.23 -3.78
N ALA A 219 2.68 7.32 -4.49
CA ALA A 219 3.27 6.08 -4.92
C ALA A 219 2.92 5.79 -6.38
N ARG A 220 3.89 5.24 -7.11
CA ARG A 220 3.73 4.83 -8.51
C ARG A 220 4.28 3.42 -8.70
N LEU A 221 3.62 2.65 -9.55
CA LEU A 221 4.17 1.38 -10.03
C LEU A 221 5.29 1.67 -11.04
N VAL A 222 6.25 0.75 -11.14
CA VAL A 222 7.21 0.76 -12.24
C VAL A 222 6.44 0.68 -13.56
N ALA A 223 6.76 1.57 -14.50
CA ALA A 223 6.21 1.53 -15.84
C ALA A 223 6.56 0.19 -16.51
N GLY A 224 5.56 -0.49 -17.07
CA GLY A 224 5.69 -1.77 -17.76
C GLY A 224 4.63 -1.91 -18.85
N GLU A 225 4.45 -3.10 -19.43
CA GLU A 225 3.47 -3.31 -20.53
C GLU A 225 2.03 -2.98 -20.13
N VAL A 226 1.69 -3.09 -18.84
CA VAL A 226 0.32 -2.91 -18.31
C VAL A 226 0.11 -1.55 -17.64
N PHE A 227 1.17 -0.90 -17.14
CA PHE A 227 1.06 0.34 -16.37
C PHE A 227 1.81 1.49 -17.05
N SER A 228 1.08 2.58 -17.32
CA SER A 228 1.62 3.79 -17.96
C SER A 228 2.74 4.47 -17.13
N GLY A 229 2.81 4.15 -15.83
CA GLY A 229 3.72 4.77 -14.85
C GLY A 229 3.44 6.25 -14.56
N LYS A 230 2.43 6.85 -15.23
CA LYS A 230 2.07 8.27 -15.11
C LYS A 230 1.07 8.53 -13.99
N ASP A 231 0.31 7.50 -13.64
CA ASP A 231 -0.77 7.57 -12.66
C ASP A 231 -0.23 7.28 -11.26
N GLU A 232 -0.49 8.20 -10.33
CA GLU A 232 0.03 8.14 -8.97
C GLU A 232 -1.10 7.95 -7.97
N LEU A 233 -0.92 6.99 -7.07
CA LEU A 233 -1.72 6.88 -5.86
C LEU A 233 -1.20 7.93 -4.86
N VAL A 234 -2.05 8.89 -4.49
CA VAL A 234 -1.74 9.86 -3.45
C VAL A 234 -2.48 9.48 -2.18
N PHE A 235 -1.79 9.50 -1.04
CA PHE A 235 -2.40 9.18 0.25
C PHE A 235 -1.97 10.15 1.35
N TRP A 236 -2.90 10.42 2.24
CA TRP A 236 -2.75 11.28 3.41
C TRP A 236 -2.89 10.42 4.65
N VAL A 237 -1.81 10.35 5.42
CA VAL A 237 -1.70 9.55 6.63
C VAL A 237 -1.81 10.48 7.85
N SER A 238 -2.46 10.02 8.93
CA SER A 238 -2.52 10.80 10.17
C SER A 238 -1.12 11.11 10.70
N ASP A 239 -0.85 12.38 11.02
CA ASP A 239 0.39 12.81 11.66
C ASP A 239 0.31 12.57 13.18
N ASP A 240 0.22 11.30 13.56
CA ASP A 240 0.18 10.82 14.95
C ASP A 240 0.77 9.41 15.06
N LYS A 241 0.72 8.81 16.26
CA LYS A 241 1.30 7.49 16.51
C LYS A 241 0.62 6.35 15.75
N ASN A 242 -0.65 6.47 15.35
CA ASN A 242 -1.35 5.38 14.65
C ASN A 242 -0.97 5.29 13.17
N LYS A 243 -0.62 6.44 12.56
CA LYS A 243 -0.31 6.58 11.14
C LYS A 243 -1.38 5.94 10.24
N ILE A 244 -2.65 6.20 10.53
CA ILE A 244 -3.78 5.65 9.77
C ILE A 244 -3.92 6.45 8.46
N PRO A 245 -3.97 5.81 7.29
CA PRO A 245 -4.39 6.48 6.07
C PRO A 245 -5.81 7.06 6.23
N LEU A 246 -5.95 8.37 6.12
CA LEU A 246 -7.20 9.08 6.29
C LEU A 246 -7.92 9.31 4.95
N LEU A 247 -7.14 9.45 3.87
CA LEU A 247 -7.61 9.65 2.51
C LEU A 247 -6.59 9.05 1.54
N PHE A 248 -7.07 8.43 0.48
CA PHE A 248 -6.28 8.08 -0.69
C PHE A 248 -7.05 8.42 -1.95
N GLU A 249 -6.33 8.75 -3.03
CA GLU A 249 -6.90 8.97 -4.34
C GLU A 249 -5.97 8.43 -5.42
N THR A 250 -6.56 7.86 -6.47
CA THR A 250 -5.84 7.42 -7.66
C THR A 250 -6.64 7.80 -8.89
N PRO A 251 -6.02 8.40 -9.93
CA PRO A 251 -6.65 8.50 -11.22
C PRO A 251 -6.85 7.09 -11.79
N ILE A 252 -7.91 6.92 -12.56
CA ILE A 252 -8.17 5.73 -13.37
C ILE A 252 -8.49 6.19 -14.80
N ILE A 253 -8.56 5.25 -15.74
CA ILE A 253 -8.79 5.55 -17.17
C ILE A 253 -9.94 6.53 -17.37
N VAL A 254 -11.03 6.35 -16.60
CA VAL A 254 -12.19 7.25 -16.61
C VAL A 254 -12.43 7.75 -15.19
N GLY A 255 -11.96 8.96 -14.90
CA GLY A 255 -12.21 9.64 -13.63
C GLY A 255 -11.18 9.33 -12.54
N ARG A 256 -11.64 9.34 -11.29
CA ARG A 256 -10.82 9.19 -10.09
C ARG A 256 -11.56 8.36 -9.06
N VAL A 257 -10.83 7.47 -8.40
CA VAL A 257 -11.31 6.78 -7.21
C VAL A 257 -10.66 7.42 -6.00
N MET A 258 -11.47 7.74 -4.99
CA MET A 258 -11.01 8.22 -3.70
C MET A 258 -11.53 7.28 -2.61
N GLY A 259 -10.71 7.01 -1.60
CA GLY A 259 -11.15 6.34 -0.39
C GLY A 259 -10.84 7.18 0.83
N ARG A 260 -11.84 7.39 1.69
CA ARG A 260 -11.70 8.20 2.91
C ARG A 260 -12.07 7.39 4.13
N LEU A 261 -11.34 7.56 5.22
CA LEU A 261 -11.72 7.02 6.51
C LEU A 261 -13.09 7.60 6.90
N ALA A 262 -13.98 6.74 7.38
CA ALA A 262 -15.33 7.11 7.77
C ALA A 262 -15.71 6.60 9.17
N GLY A 263 -14.98 5.61 9.69
CA GLY A 263 -15.12 5.13 11.05
C GLY A 263 -13.92 4.31 11.45
N PHE A 264 -13.66 4.25 12.75
CA PHE A 264 -12.61 3.42 13.33
C PHE A 264 -12.96 3.05 14.77
N SER A 265 -12.48 1.91 15.23
CA SER A 265 -12.56 1.49 16.63
C SER A 265 -11.35 0.65 17.01
N ASN A 266 -11.06 0.59 18.31
CA ASN A 266 -9.93 -0.18 18.88
C ASN A 266 -8.57 0.15 18.25
N ILE A 267 -8.38 1.40 17.83
CA ILE A 267 -7.05 1.90 17.45
C ILE A 267 -6.18 2.04 18.70
N LYS A 268 -4.88 1.78 18.58
CA LYS A 268 -3.97 1.67 19.73
C LYS A 268 -3.78 3.00 20.46
N TYR A 269 -3.70 4.11 19.73
CA TYR A 269 -3.48 5.44 20.29
C TYR A 269 -4.65 6.37 19.96
N PRO A 270 -4.90 7.42 20.75
CA PRO A 270 -5.82 8.48 20.35
C PRO A 270 -5.41 9.09 19.01
N LEU A 271 -6.39 9.43 18.17
CA LEU A 271 -6.17 10.10 16.88
C LEU A 271 -5.83 11.59 17.09
N SER A 272 -4.65 11.85 17.67
CA SER A 272 -4.21 13.18 18.13
C SER A 272 -3.87 14.16 17.01
N SER A 273 -3.85 13.69 15.76
CA SER A 273 -3.71 14.53 14.56
C SER A 273 -4.93 15.41 14.27
N LYS A 274 -6.08 15.15 14.90
CA LYS A 274 -7.32 15.92 14.68
C LYS A 274 -7.15 17.38 15.15
N ILE A 275 -7.50 18.31 14.28
CA ILE A 275 -7.50 19.75 14.54
C ILE A 275 -8.87 20.12 15.11
N LYS A 276 -8.87 20.86 16.23
CA LYS A 276 -10.08 21.40 16.85
C LYS A 276 -10.63 22.57 16.05
#